data_AF-A0A354FFW7-F1
#
_entry.id   AF-A0A354FFW7-F1
#
_cell.length_a   1.000
_cell.length_b   1.000
_cell.length_c   1.000
_cell.angle_alpha   90.00
_cell.angle_beta   90.00
_cell.angle_gamma   90.00
#
_symmetry.space_group_name_H-M   'P 1'
#
loop_
_entity.id
_entity.type
_entity.pdbx_description
1 polymer ?
#
loop_
_entity_poly.entity_id
_entity_poly.type
_entity_poly.pdbx_seq_one_letter_code
_entity_poly.pdbx_strand_id
1 'polypeptide(L)' 'MDKLEVLLTEDELRTKVDDLAGQINRDYEGQELLVVGILRGAFVFMADLVRKLKMSVIIDFVAVSSYGDETDS' A
#
# COMPACT_ATOMS: atom_id res chain seq x y z
N MET A 1 -13.18 25.95 -11.28
CA MET A 1 -12.90 24.51 -11.24
C MET A 1 -11.42 24.38 -11.04
N ASP A 2 -11.00 23.85 -9.89
CA ASP A 2 -9.59 23.56 -9.66
C ASP A 2 -9.11 22.53 -10.68
N LYS A 3 -7.96 22.80 -11.28
CA LYS A 3 -7.34 21.93 -12.28
C LYS A 3 -6.54 20.88 -11.52
N LEU A 4 -6.86 19.60 -11.73
CA LEU A 4 -6.10 18.51 -11.14
C LEU A 4 -4.70 18.47 -11.77
N GLU A 5 -3.67 18.46 -10.93
CA GLU A 5 -2.28 18.29 -11.32
C GLU A 5 -1.85 16.83 -11.11
N VAL A 6 -1.16 16.27 -12.10
CA VAL A 6 -0.60 14.91 -11.99
C VAL A 6 0.72 15.02 -11.24
N LEU A 7 0.74 14.55 -10.00
CA LEU A 7 1.96 14.50 -9.18
C LEU A 7 2.78 13.23 -9.43
N LEU A 8 2.10 12.12 -9.69
CA LEU A 8 2.71 10.83 -10.00
C LEU A 8 1.93 10.21 -11.14
N THR A 9 2.64 9.79 -12.18
CA THR A 9 2.09 9.03 -13.29
C THR A 9 1.80 7.59 -12.86
N GLU A 10 0.95 6.91 -13.62
CA GLU A 10 0.66 5.50 -13.41
C GLU A 10 1.93 4.63 -13.49
N ASP A 11 2.83 4.96 -14.41
CA ASP A 11 4.09 4.23 -14.59
C ASP A 11 5.03 4.39 -13.41
N GLU A 12 5.11 5.58 -12.81
CA GLU A 12 5.89 5.83 -11.60
C GLU A 12 5.32 5.04 -10.41
N LEU A 13 3.99 5.03 -10.25
CA LEU A 13 3.33 4.22 -9.21
C LEU A 13 3.61 2.72 -9.42
N ARG A 14 3.42 2.22 -10.65
CA ARG A 14 3.64 0.81 -10.98
C ARG A 14 5.08 0.39 -10.72
N THR A 15 6.04 1.20 -11.15
CA THR A 15 7.48 0.95 -10.92
C THR A 15 7.77 0.88 -9.43
N LYS A 16 7.24 1.82 -8.65
CA LYS A 16 7.48 1.82 -7.21
C LYS A 16 6.86 0.61 -6.50
N VAL A 17 5.67 0.18 -6.92
CA VAL A 17 5.03 -1.03 -6.40
C VAL A 17 5.85 -2.27 -6.75
N ASP A 18 6.38 -2.36 -7.97
CA ASP A 18 7.27 -3.46 -8.39
C ASP A 18 8.55 -3.53 -7.54
N ASP A 19 9.18 -2.39 -7.28
CA ASP A 19 10.36 -2.31 -6.43
C ASP A 19 10.09 -2.76 -4.99
N LEU A 20 8.94 -2.37 -4.43
CA LEU A 20 8.52 -2.75 -3.08
C LEU A 20 8.19 -4.24 -3.00
N ALA A 21 7.44 -4.76 -3.98
CA ALA A 21 7.16 -6.19 -4.06
C ALA A 21 8.45 -7.01 -4.20
N GLY A 22 9.41 -6.54 -5.00
CA GLY A 22 10.71 -7.17 -5.15
C GLY A 22 11.51 -7.24 -3.85
N GLN A 23 11.44 -6.19 -3.01
CA GLN A 23 12.05 -6.19 -1.68
C GLN A 23 11.36 -7.19 -0.75
N ILE A 24 10.04 -7.10 -0.62
CA ILE A 24 9.25 -8.00 0.25
C ILE A 24 9.44 -9.47 -0.15
N ASN A 25 9.47 -9.77 -1.46
CA ASN A 25 9.69 -11.11 -1.96
C ASN A 25 11.05 -11.70 -1.55
N ARG A 26 12.11 -10.87 -1.46
CA ARG A 26 13.41 -11.32 -0.99
C ARG A 26 13.43 -11.49 0.52
N ASP A 27 12.87 -10.52 1.24
CA ASP A 27 12.97 -10.48 2.71
C ASP A 27 12.12 -11.56 3.38
N TYR A 28 11.03 -11.99 2.73
CA TYR A 28 10.07 -12.98 3.25
C TYR A 28 10.01 -14.25 2.40
N GLU A 29 11.08 -14.58 1.67
CA GLU A 29 11.13 -15.77 0.82
C GLU A 29 10.80 -17.05 1.63
N GLY A 30 9.87 -17.86 1.12
CA GLY A 30 9.42 -19.11 1.76
C GLY A 30 8.55 -18.94 3.01
N GLN A 31 8.15 -17.72 3.37
CA GLN A 31 7.27 -17.44 4.51
C GLN A 31 5.84 -17.15 4.07
N GLU A 32 4.88 -17.31 4.98
CA GLU A 32 3.53 -16.78 4.80
C GLU A 32 3.46 -15.35 5.37
N LEU A 33 2.85 -14.43 4.62
CA LEU A 33 2.80 -13.02 4.99
C LEU A 33 1.37 -12.60 5.35
N LEU A 34 1.20 -11.96 6.50
CA LEU A 34 -0.01 -11.21 6.85
C LEU A 34 0.17 -9.75 6.42
N VAL A 35 -0.68 -9.27 5.51
CA VAL A 35 -0.69 -7.88 5.05
C VAL A 35 -1.93 -7.19 5.57
N VAL A 36 -1.74 -6.14 6.38
CA VAL A 36 -2.82 -5.40 7.02
C VAL A 36 -2.92 -4.00 6.43
N GLY A 37 -4.03 -3.71 5.74
CA GLY A 37 -4.29 -2.40 5.14
C GLY A 37 -5.11 -1.47 6.05
N ILE A 38 -4.70 -0.21 6.19
CA ILE A 38 -5.48 0.79 6.91
C ILE A 38 -6.53 1.41 5.98
N LEU A 39 -7.80 1.27 6.34
CA LEU A 39 -8.89 1.84 5.55
C LEU A 39 -9.03 3.35 5.79
N ARG A 40 -9.43 4.13 4.77
CA ARG A 40 -9.81 3.68 3.41
C ARG A 40 -8.66 3.80 2.39
N GLY A 41 -7.68 4.67 2.64
CA GLY A 41 -6.71 5.10 1.64
C GLY A 41 -5.75 4.03 1.12
N ALA A 42 -5.48 2.98 1.90
CA ALA A 42 -4.49 1.98 1.51
C ALA A 42 -4.98 0.96 0.47
N PHE A 43 -6.29 0.85 0.23
CA PHE A 43 -6.85 -0.33 -0.44
C PHE A 43 -6.33 -0.54 -1.88
N VAL A 44 -6.23 0.53 -2.69
CA VAL A 44 -5.77 0.43 -4.09
C VAL A 44 -4.31 0.03 -4.13
N PHE A 45 -3.45 0.76 -3.41
CA PHE A 45 -2.02 0.48 -3.32
C PHE A 45 -1.76 -0.94 -2.81
N MET A 46 -2.48 -1.36 -1.76
CA MET A 46 -2.32 -2.69 -1.21
C MET A 46 -2.72 -3.77 -2.22
N ALA A 47 -3.82 -3.59 -2.96
CA ALA A 47 -4.24 -4.51 -4.00
C ALA A 47 -3.20 -4.62 -5.14
N ASP A 48 -2.56 -3.52 -5.52
CA ASP A 48 -1.47 -3.53 -6.51
C ASP A 48 -0.24 -4.27 -6.00
N LEU A 49 0.11 -4.07 -4.73
CA LEU A 49 1.27 -4.68 -4.09
C LEU A 49 1.11 -6.20 -3.91
N VAL A 50 0.02 -6.64 -3.27
CA VAL A 50 -0.16 -8.05 -2.89
C VAL A 50 -0.23 -8.98 -4.10
N ARG A 51 -0.74 -8.50 -5.24
CA ARG A 51 -0.79 -9.26 -6.51
C ARG A 51 0.59 -9.57 -7.09
N LYS A 52 1.65 -8.88 -6.63
CA LYS A 52 3.04 -9.07 -7.07
C LYS A 52 3.88 -9.87 -6.07
N LEU A 53 3.31 -10.27 -4.94
CA LEU A 53 3.96 -11.10 -3.94
C LEU A 53 3.95 -12.57 -4.39
N LYS A 54 5.04 -13.30 -4.13
CA LYS A 54 5.32 -14.65 -4.64
C LYS A 54 5.14 -15.76 -3.62
N MET A 55 4.58 -15.43 -2.46
CA MET A 55 4.33 -16.34 -1.35
C MET A 55 2.84 -16.37 -0.97
N SER A 56 2.46 -17.21 -0.01
CA SER A 56 1.12 -17.18 0.58
C SER A 56 0.91 -15.85 1.29
N VAL A 57 -0.20 -15.18 0.99
CA VAL A 57 -0.56 -13.90 1.59
C VAL A 57 -1.95 -14.00 2.20
N ILE A 58 -2.04 -13.67 3.48
CA ILE A 58 -3.30 -13.42 4.19
C ILE A 58 -3.50 -11.90 4.21
N ILE A 59 -4.70 -11.46 3.84
CA ILE A 59 -5.04 -10.03 3.78
C ILE A 59 -6.03 -9.72 4.88
N ASP A 60 -5.79 -8.65 5.61
CA ASP A 60 -6.74 -8.10 6.58
C ASP A 60 -6.78 -6.56 6.49
N PHE A 61 -7.80 -5.97 7.09
CA PHE A 61 -8.00 -4.52 7.11
C PHE A 61 -8.35 -4.03 8.51
N VAL A 62 -7.79 -2.89 8.88
CA VAL A 62 -8.17 -2.18 10.10
C VAL A 62 -8.75 -0.82 9.71
N ALA A 63 -9.93 -0.53 10.23
CA ALA A 63 -10.53 0.81 10.18
C ALA A 63 -10.18 1.55 11.47
N VAL A 64 -9.32 2.55 11.37
CA VAL A 64 -8.98 3.44 12.48
C VAL A 64 -9.56 4.81 12.17
N SER A 65 -10.33 5.38 13.09
CA SER A 65 -10.67 6.79 13.06
C SER A 65 -9.45 7.58 13.53
N SER A 66 -9.01 8.56 12.73
CA SER A 66 -8.09 9.57 13.25
C SER A 66 -8.73 10.19 14.50
N TYR A 67 -8.00 10.20 15.62
CA TYR A 67 -8.30 11.13 16.70
C TYR A 67 -8.07 12.52 16.11
N GLY A 68 -9.17 13.21 15.78
CA GLY A 68 -9.12 14.54 15.19
C GLY A 68 -8.48 15.54 16.15
N ASP A 69 -7.61 16.37 15.59
CA ASP A 69 -7.31 17.73 16.05
C ASP A 69 -6.73 17.91 17.47
N GLU A 70 -5.48 17.51 17.70
CA GLU A 70 -4.59 18.19 18.65
C GLU A 70 -3.25 18.53 17.99
N THR A 71 -3.27 19.47 17.04
CA THR A 71 -2.12 20.37 16.82
C THR A 71 -2.67 21.77 16.56
N ASP A 72 -2.85 22.54 17.64
CA ASP A 72 -2.61 23.98 17.59
C ASP A 72 -1.10 24.17 17.45
N SER A 73 -0.63 24.69 16.31
CA SER A 73 0.72 25.27 16.15
C SER A 73 0.74 26.23 14.97
#